data_AF-A0A385YQ31-F1
#
_entry.id   AF-A0A385YQ31-F1
#
_cell.length_a   1.000
_cell.length_b   1.000
_cell.length_c   1.000
_cell.angle_alpha   90.00
_cell.angle_beta   90.00
_cell.angle_gamma   90.00
#
_symmetry.space_group_name_H-M   'P 1'
#
loop_
_entity.id
_entity.type
_entity.pdbx_description
1 polymer ?
#
loop_
_entity_poly.entity_id
_entity_poly.type
_entity_poly.pdbx_seq_one_letter_code
_entity_poly.pdbx_strand_id
1 'polypeptide(L)'
;MARLTIKGQEYEGKCTFKFDRLADEKYGEADKNGKKSNGFMTLYMSLLQYSNEHLVAFWECALEHLKVKPSLSDIEEAIEERLENDDDPKQIFQEAFRAVDESGFFKLRAKTFWKNLELMKDSGKTDEEKAENLKMYNLMIESRIEIQG
;
A
#
# COMPACT_ATOMS: atom_id res chain seq x y z
N MET A 1 3.48 6.94 11.24
CA MET A 1 4.42 5.81 11.39
C MET A 1 3.59 4.57 11.70
N ALA A 2 3.81 3.45 11.02
CA ALA A 2 3.02 2.23 11.23
C ALA A 2 3.62 1.38 12.36
N ARG A 3 2.79 0.95 13.32
CA ARG A 3 3.22 0.07 14.43
C ARG A 3 2.29 -1.12 14.60
N LEU A 4 2.81 -2.32 14.84
CA LEU A 4 2.01 -3.52 15.05
C LEU A 4 2.56 -4.31 16.24
N THR A 5 1.69 -4.65 17.18
CA THR A 5 2.05 -5.50 18.32
C THR A 5 1.85 -6.95 17.92
N ILE A 6 2.93 -7.73 17.94
CA ILE A 6 2.91 -9.15 17.59
C ILE A 6 3.46 -9.93 18.78
N LYS A 7 2.66 -10.83 19.35
CA LYS A 7 3.02 -11.65 20.53
C LYS A 7 3.55 -10.81 21.70
N GLY A 8 2.90 -9.67 21.96
CA GLY A 8 3.25 -8.75 23.05
C GLY A 8 4.48 -7.88 22.80
N GLN A 9 5.09 -7.92 21.61
CA GLN A 9 6.17 -7.03 21.21
C GLN A 9 5.71 -6.06 20.13
N GLU A 10 5.95 -4.76 20.33
CA GLU A 10 5.65 -3.74 19.32
C GLU A 10 6.76 -3.69 18.25
N TYR A 11 6.34 -3.67 16.98
CA TYR A 11 7.20 -3.57 15.81
C TYR A 11 6.88 -2.32 15.01
N GLU A 12 7.92 -1.63 14.52
CA GLU A 12 7.81 -0.51 13.59
C GLU A 12 7.98 -1.00 12.14
N GLY A 13 6.98 -0.75 11.30
CA GLY A 13 7.07 -1.05 9.87
C GLY A 13 7.96 -0.07 9.12
N LYS A 14 8.94 -0.56 8.34
CA LYS A 14 9.89 0.29 7.58
C LYS A 14 9.89 0.02 6.07
N CYS A 15 9.60 1.07 5.32
CA CYS A 15 9.76 1.12 3.87
C CYS A 15 11.24 1.33 3.50
N THR A 16 11.94 0.28 3.08
CA THR A 16 13.37 0.28 2.76
C THR A 16 13.65 -0.42 1.43
N PHE A 17 14.92 -0.52 0.98
CA PHE A 17 15.27 -1.36 -0.18
C PHE A 17 14.85 -2.83 -0.02
N LYS A 18 14.85 -3.34 1.22
CA LYS A 18 14.40 -4.71 1.48
C LYS A 18 12.89 -4.87 1.29
N PHE A 19 12.12 -3.84 1.67
CA PHE A 19 10.69 -3.75 1.39
C PHE A 19 10.46 -3.81 -0.13
N ASP A 20 11.11 -2.92 -0.89
CA ASP A 20 10.90 -2.80 -2.34
C ASP A 20 11.18 -4.12 -3.07
N ARG A 21 12.30 -4.76 -2.71
CA ARG A 21 12.69 -6.04 -3.29
C ARG A 21 11.70 -7.16 -2.98
N LEU A 22 11.25 -7.27 -1.72
CA LEU A 22 10.29 -8.31 -1.35
C LEU A 22 8.92 -8.05 -2.00
N ALA A 23 8.52 -6.77 -2.05
CA ALA A 23 7.30 -6.36 -2.72
C ALA A 23 7.32 -6.78 -4.19
N ASP A 24 8.39 -6.48 -4.92
CA ASP A 24 8.55 -6.91 -6.32
C ASP A 24 8.59 -8.45 -6.44
N GLU A 25 9.32 -9.16 -5.58
CA GLU A 25 9.47 -10.62 -5.65
C GLU A 25 8.14 -11.38 -5.40
N LYS A 26 7.34 -10.92 -4.46
CA LYS A 26 6.11 -11.62 -4.07
C LYS A 26 4.87 -11.07 -4.76
N TYR A 27 4.74 -9.74 -4.78
CA TYR A 27 3.51 -9.02 -5.14
C TYR A 27 3.65 -8.21 -6.43
N GLY A 28 4.79 -8.30 -7.09
CA GLY A 28 5.02 -7.71 -8.40
C GLY A 28 4.43 -8.53 -9.54
N GLU A 29 4.16 -7.84 -10.64
CA GLU A 29 3.71 -8.43 -11.90
C GLU A 29 4.91 -8.97 -12.68
N ALA A 30 4.77 -10.19 -13.20
CA ALA A 30 5.81 -10.82 -14.02
C ALA A 30 5.76 -10.29 -15.46
N ASP A 31 6.90 -9.85 -15.98
CA ASP A 31 7.06 -9.56 -17.39
C ASP A 31 7.13 -10.84 -18.25
N LYS A 32 7.28 -10.67 -19.56
CA LYS A 32 7.40 -11.80 -20.53
C LYS A 32 8.59 -12.74 -20.25
N ASN A 33 9.57 -12.29 -19.47
CA ASN A 33 10.75 -13.05 -19.09
C ASN A 33 10.64 -13.61 -17.65
N GLY A 34 9.49 -13.44 -16.99
CA GLY A 34 9.26 -13.87 -15.62
C GLY A 34 9.88 -12.95 -14.56
N LYS A 35 10.46 -11.81 -14.94
CA LYS A 35 10.98 -10.84 -13.98
C LYS A 35 9.81 -10.08 -13.37
N LYS A 36 9.68 -10.18 -12.05
CA LYS A 36 8.65 -9.44 -11.32
C LYS A 36 9.10 -8.02 -10.99
N SER A 37 8.16 -7.09 -11.06
CA SER A 37 8.37 -5.68 -10.71
C SER A 37 7.04 -5.01 -10.34
N ASN A 38 7.11 -3.77 -9.88
CA ASN A 38 5.95 -2.93 -9.58
C ASN A 38 5.13 -3.36 -8.34
N GLY A 39 5.69 -4.21 -7.48
CA GLY A 39 5.01 -4.69 -6.28
C GLY A 39 4.67 -3.57 -5.31
N PHE A 40 5.53 -2.55 -5.23
CA PHE A 40 5.20 -1.32 -4.50
C PHE A 40 3.87 -0.69 -4.95
N MET A 41 3.65 -0.54 -6.26
CA MET A 41 2.42 0.11 -6.75
C MET A 41 1.20 -0.77 -6.48
N THR A 42 1.34 -2.09 -6.62
CA THR A 42 0.31 -3.06 -6.23
C THR A 42 -0.11 -2.86 -4.77
N LEU A 43 0.85 -2.88 -3.84
CA LEU A 43 0.56 -2.66 -2.41
C LEU A 43 -0.05 -1.28 -2.16
N TYR A 44 0.54 -0.23 -2.73
CA TYR A 44 0.09 1.15 -2.51
C TYR A 44 -1.36 1.38 -2.98
N MET A 45 -1.72 0.83 -4.14
CA MET A 45 -3.08 0.94 -4.68
C MET A 45 -4.08 0.06 -3.93
N SER A 46 -3.69 -1.15 -3.54
CA SER A 46 -4.59 -2.04 -2.79
C SER A 46 -4.88 -1.54 -1.37
N LEU A 47 -3.95 -0.80 -0.75
CA LEU A 47 -4.17 -0.15 0.53
C LEU A 47 -5.27 0.93 0.43
N LEU A 48 -5.35 1.69 -0.68
CA LEU A 48 -6.43 2.68 -0.91
C LEU A 48 -7.82 2.04 -0.90
N GLN A 49 -7.90 0.74 -1.18
CA GLN A 49 -9.15 -0.02 -1.25
C GLN A 49 -9.40 -0.88 0.00
N TYR A 50 -8.66 -0.64 1.09
CA TYR A 50 -8.78 -1.38 2.35
C TYR A 50 -8.63 -2.91 2.18
N SER A 51 -7.76 -3.37 1.27
CA SER A 51 -7.53 -4.80 1.05
C SER A 51 -6.76 -5.43 2.23
N ASN A 52 -7.44 -6.27 3.01
CA ASN A 52 -6.84 -7.02 4.13
C ASN A 52 -5.60 -7.84 3.70
N GLU A 53 -5.70 -8.54 2.57
CA GLU A 53 -4.58 -9.31 2.01
C GLU A 53 -3.34 -8.42 1.78
N HIS A 54 -3.54 -7.23 1.21
CA HIS A 54 -2.44 -6.33 0.91
C HIS A 54 -1.95 -5.56 2.14
N LEU A 55 -2.77 -5.47 3.19
CA LEU A 55 -2.32 -5.00 4.49
C LEU A 55 -1.35 -5.98 5.14
N VAL A 56 -1.65 -7.28 5.08
CA VAL A 56 -0.71 -8.35 5.51
C VAL A 56 0.57 -8.28 4.68
N ALA A 57 0.44 -8.17 3.35
CA ALA A 57 1.59 -8.05 2.45
C ALA A 57 2.46 -6.81 2.73
N PHE A 58 1.83 -5.67 3.05
CA PHE A 58 2.54 -4.48 3.53
C PHE A 58 3.36 -4.80 4.77
N TRP A 59 2.76 -5.43 5.78
CA TRP A 59 3.45 -5.75 7.04
C TRP A 59 4.58 -6.75 6.86
N GLU A 60 4.40 -7.78 6.02
CA GLU A 60 5.47 -8.71 5.66
C GLU A 60 6.67 -7.95 5.06
N CYS A 61 6.42 -7.05 4.10
CA CYS A 61 7.46 -6.24 3.48
C CYS A 61 8.09 -5.22 4.45
N ALA A 62 7.28 -4.62 5.33
CA ALA A 62 7.70 -3.59 6.27
C ALA A 62 8.59 -4.15 7.39
N LEU A 63 8.43 -5.43 7.73
CA LEU A 63 9.20 -6.13 8.76
C LEU A 63 10.41 -6.89 8.20
N GLU A 64 10.57 -6.95 6.87
CA GLU A 64 11.67 -7.64 6.18
C GLU A 64 13.07 -7.14 6.59
N HIS A 65 13.15 -5.92 7.14
CA HIS A 65 14.39 -5.35 7.63
C HIS A 65 14.96 -6.05 8.89
N LEU A 66 14.11 -6.73 9.66
CA LEU A 66 14.47 -7.40 10.91
C LEU A 66 15.38 -8.60 10.70
N LYS A 67 16.20 -8.92 11.71
CA LYS A 67 17.03 -10.14 11.72
C LYS A 67 16.21 -11.39 12.05
N VAL A 68 15.33 -11.27 13.04
CA VAL A 68 14.35 -12.28 13.42
C VAL A 68 13.00 -11.68 13.08
N LYS A 69 12.31 -12.31 12.12
CA LYS A 69 11.06 -11.79 11.57
C LYS A 69 9.90 -12.58 12.18
N PRO A 70 8.79 -11.92 12.51
CA PRO A 70 7.54 -12.61 12.78
C PRO A 70 7.15 -13.53 11.61
N SER A 71 6.45 -14.61 11.92
CA SER A 71 5.88 -15.46 10.86
C SER A 71 4.72 -14.72 10.16
N LEU A 72 4.34 -15.16 8.95
CA LEU A 72 3.17 -14.59 8.28
C LEU A 72 1.90 -14.78 9.11
N SER A 73 1.72 -15.96 9.71
CA SER A 73 0.61 -16.26 10.63
C SER A 73 0.60 -15.31 11.82
N ASP A 74 1.77 -15.00 12.38
CA ASP A 74 1.86 -14.06 13.52
C ASP A 74 1.46 -12.64 13.13
N ILE A 75 1.72 -12.24 11.87
CA ILE A 75 1.33 -10.94 11.32
C ILE A 75 -0.19 -10.91 11.10
N GLU A 76 -0.75 -11.96 10.52
CA GLU A 76 -2.20 -12.11 10.28
C GLU A 76 -2.97 -12.03 11.60
N GLU A 77 -2.59 -12.83 12.60
CA GLU A 77 -3.20 -12.82 13.94
C GLU A 77 -3.15 -11.43 14.60
N ALA A 78 -2.02 -10.72 14.49
CA ALA A 78 -1.88 -9.39 15.06
C ALA A 78 -2.71 -8.32 14.32
N ILE A 79 -2.89 -8.46 13.01
CA ILE A 79 -3.75 -7.58 12.22
C ILE A 79 -5.22 -7.84 12.56
N GLU A 80 -5.63 -9.11 12.66
CA GLU A 80 -6.97 -9.51 13.11
C GLU A 80 -7.27 -8.93 14.48
N GLU A 81 -6.38 -9.11 15.46
CA GLU A 81 -6.52 -8.53 16.80
C GLU A 81 -6.72 -7.02 16.74
N ARG A 82 -5.97 -6.32 15.88
CA ARG A 82 -6.11 -4.86 15.76
C ARG A 82 -7.43 -4.45 15.11
N LEU A 83 -7.86 -5.15 14.07
CA LEU A 83 -9.12 -4.87 13.38
C LEU A 83 -10.36 -5.15 14.26
N GLU A 84 -10.25 -6.10 15.20
CA GLU A 84 -11.33 -6.41 16.14
C GLU A 84 -11.39 -5.45 17.34
N ASN A 85 -10.24 -4.90 17.77
CA ASN A 85 -10.13 -4.10 18.99
C ASN A 85 -10.00 -2.58 18.75
N ASP A 86 -9.60 -2.14 17.56
CA ASP A 86 -9.54 -0.71 17.24
C ASP A 86 -10.95 -0.12 17.11
N ASP A 87 -11.17 1.05 17.71
CA ASP A 87 -12.42 1.82 17.56
C ASP A 87 -12.70 2.20 16.10
N ASP A 88 -11.65 2.36 15.29
CA ASP A 88 -11.72 2.60 13.85
C ASP A 88 -10.77 1.66 13.09
N PRO A 89 -11.28 0.63 12.40
CA PRO A 89 -10.45 -0.33 11.66
C PRO A 89 -9.70 0.31 10.49
N LYS A 90 -10.03 1.55 10.08
CA LYS A 90 -9.28 2.26 9.05
C LYS A 90 -7.87 2.65 9.52
N GLN A 91 -7.66 2.85 10.82
CA GLN A 91 -6.40 3.40 11.34
C GLN A 91 -5.17 2.58 10.91
N ILE A 92 -5.24 1.25 10.96
CA ILE A 92 -4.14 0.38 10.52
C ILE A 92 -3.80 0.57 9.04
N PHE A 93 -4.81 0.79 8.19
CA PHE A 93 -4.61 1.08 6.77
C PHE A 93 -4.03 2.47 6.55
N GLN A 94 -4.53 3.48 7.25
CA GLN A 94 -4.01 4.85 7.16
C GLN A 94 -2.55 4.92 7.60
N GLU A 95 -2.19 4.20 8.66
CA GLU A 95 -0.81 4.07 9.12
C GLU A 95 0.10 3.41 8.10
N ALA A 96 -0.33 2.27 7.53
CA ALA A 96 0.40 1.56 6.48
C ALA A 96 0.59 2.45 5.24
N PHE A 97 -0.49 3.09 4.80
CA PHE A 97 -0.48 3.99 3.65
C PHE A 97 0.47 5.17 3.86
N ARG A 98 0.38 5.88 5.00
CA ARG A 98 1.30 7.00 5.33
C ARG A 98 2.74 6.54 5.41
N ALA A 99 3.01 5.37 6.01
CA ALA A 99 4.36 4.82 6.10
C ALA A 99 5.00 4.66 4.71
N VAL A 100 4.20 4.32 3.71
CA VAL A 100 4.63 4.22 2.31
C VAL A 100 4.71 5.61 1.65
N ASP A 101 3.62 6.38 1.70
CA ASP A 101 3.43 7.67 1.01
C ASP A 101 4.46 8.73 1.45
N GLU A 102 4.85 8.73 2.72
CA GLU A 102 5.77 9.69 3.31
C GLU A 102 7.23 9.20 3.34
N SER A 103 7.47 7.92 2.99
CA SER A 103 8.82 7.36 3.05
C SER A 103 9.79 8.07 2.10
N GLY A 104 11.04 8.22 2.53
CA GLY A 104 12.10 8.73 1.67
C GLY A 104 12.34 7.87 0.42
N PHE A 105 11.96 6.59 0.46
CA PHE A 105 12.10 5.63 -0.63
C PHE A 105 11.02 5.77 -1.70
N PHE A 106 9.75 5.98 -1.30
CA PHE A 106 8.62 5.86 -2.21
C PHE A 106 7.86 7.15 -2.46
N LYS A 107 8.01 8.19 -1.63
CA LYS A 107 7.25 9.46 -1.78
C LYS A 107 7.35 10.10 -3.17
N LEU A 108 8.51 9.97 -3.83
CA LEU A 108 8.70 10.50 -5.18
C LEU A 108 7.96 9.66 -6.23
N ARG A 109 7.91 8.33 -6.06
CA ARG A 109 7.14 7.43 -6.93
C ARG A 109 5.64 7.67 -6.75
N ALA A 110 5.16 7.74 -5.51
CA ALA A 110 3.77 8.08 -5.19
C ALA A 110 3.36 9.45 -5.78
N LYS A 111 4.17 10.49 -5.58
CA LYS A 111 3.93 11.81 -6.17
C LYS A 111 3.87 11.77 -7.70
N THR A 112 4.76 11.01 -8.34
CA THR A 112 4.78 10.85 -9.80
C THR A 112 3.54 10.12 -10.29
N PHE A 113 3.10 9.08 -9.59
CA PHE A 113 1.87 8.36 -9.90
C PHE A 113 0.66 9.30 -9.91
N TRP A 114 0.43 10.05 -8.82
CA TRP A 114 -0.71 10.96 -8.74
C TRP A 114 -0.66 12.08 -9.77
N LYS A 115 0.52 12.63 -10.05
CA LYS A 115 0.70 13.62 -11.12
C LYS A 115 0.32 13.04 -12.48
N ASN A 116 0.75 11.82 -12.78
CA ASN A 116 0.41 11.18 -14.06
C ASN A 116 -1.09 10.87 -14.14
N LEU A 117 -1.70 10.44 -13.04
CA LEU A 117 -3.14 10.19 -12.98
C LEU A 117 -3.95 11.47 -13.24
N GLU A 118 -3.53 12.60 -12.67
CA GLU A 118 -4.15 13.90 -12.91
C GLU A 118 -4.06 14.32 -14.38
N LEU A 119 -2.93 14.09 -15.05
CA LEU A 119 -2.77 14.40 -16.47
C LEU A 119 -3.68 13.54 -17.38
N MET A 120 -4.09 12.35 -16.91
CA MET A 120 -4.92 11.42 -17.67
C MET A 120 -6.43 11.65 -17.47
N LYS A 121 -6.85 12.45 -16.49
CA LYS A 121 -8.28 12.62 -16.16
C LYS A 121 -9.12 13.16 -17.32
N ASP A 122 -8.52 13.98 -18.18
CA ASP A 122 -9.16 14.58 -19.36
C ASP A 122 -8.74 13.88 -20.68
N SER A 123 -8.08 12.73 -20.58
CA SER A 123 -7.72 11.93 -21.74
C SER A 123 -8.93 11.18 -22.29
N GLY A 124 -8.92 10.85 -23.58
CA GLY A 124 -10.05 10.25 -24.29
C GLY A 124 -10.31 10.96 -25.62
N LYS A 125 -10.80 10.20 -26.61
CA LYS A 125 -11.16 10.71 -27.94
C LYS A 125 -12.61 11.19 -27.97
N THR A 126 -13.50 10.58 -27.20
CA THR A 126 -14.91 11.00 -27.07
C THR A 126 -15.16 11.71 -25.73
N ASP A 127 -16.26 12.43 -25.65
CA ASP A 127 -16.67 13.08 -24.39
C ASP A 127 -17.10 12.05 -23.33
N GLU A 128 -17.62 10.89 -23.75
CA GLU A 128 -17.93 9.76 -22.87
C GLU A 128 -16.66 9.18 -22.23
N GLU A 129 -15.62 8.91 -23.03
CA GLU A 129 -14.32 8.40 -22.52
C GLU A 129 -13.69 9.39 -21.52
N LYS A 130 -13.77 10.70 -21.79
CA LYS A 130 -13.29 11.72 -20.86
C LYS A 130 -14.09 11.75 -19.57
N ALA A 131 -15.42 11.64 -19.65
CA ALA A 131 -16.27 11.62 -18.47
C ALA A 131 -16.01 10.39 -17.59
N GLU A 132 -15.77 9.22 -18.19
CA GLU A 132 -15.39 8.00 -17.48
C GLU A 132 -14.02 8.13 -16.80
N ASN A 133 -13.02 8.65 -17.51
CA ASN A 133 -11.68 8.89 -16.95
C ASN A 133 -11.70 9.90 -15.80
N LEU A 134 -12.46 10.98 -15.93
CA LEU A 134 -12.64 11.95 -14.86
C LEU A 134 -13.34 11.34 -13.63
N LYS A 135 -14.35 10.50 -13.85
CA LYS A 135 -15.03 9.78 -12.76
C LYS A 135 -14.08 8.85 -12.03
N MET A 136 -13.27 8.08 -12.75
CA MET A 136 -12.27 7.19 -12.16
C MET A 136 -11.20 7.96 -11.38
N TYR A 137 -10.72 9.09 -11.93
CA TYR A 137 -9.79 9.98 -11.24
C TYR A 137 -10.39 10.48 -9.92
N ASN A 138 -11.63 10.98 -9.94
CA ASN A 138 -12.28 11.50 -8.74
C ASN A 138 -12.45 10.43 -7.66
N LEU A 139 -12.87 9.21 -8.04
CA LEU A 139 -12.99 8.09 -7.11
C LEU A 139 -11.64 7.78 -6.42
N MET A 140 -10.55 7.74 -7.19
CA MET A 140 -9.21 7.49 -6.65
C MET A 140 -8.74 8.61 -5.72
N ILE A 141 -9.06 9.86 -6.02
CA ILE A 141 -8.73 11.01 -5.16
C ILE A 141 -9.55 10.97 -3.87
N GLU A 142 -10.84 10.63 -3.93
CA GLU A 142 -11.68 10.46 -2.74
C GLU A 142 -11.12 9.37 -1.81
N SER A 143 -10.79 8.18 -2.35
CA SER A 143 -10.15 7.12 -1.56
C SER A 143 -8.81 7.57 -0.96
N ARG A 144 -8.03 8.37 -1.70
CA ARG A 144 -6.76 8.92 -1.20
C ARG A 144 -6.98 9.87 -0.03
N ILE A 145 -7.95 10.77 -0.14
CA ILE A 145 -8.28 11.71 0.94
C ILE A 145 -8.73 10.93 2.17
N GLU A 146 -9.62 9.94 1.99
CA GLU A 146 -10.15 9.13 3.08
C GLU A 146 -9.07 8.33 3.83
N ILE A 147 -8.10 7.74 3.10
CA ILE A 147 -7.01 6.99 3.74
C ILE A 147 -5.93 7.88 4.35
N GLN A 148 -5.84 9.15 3.94
CA GLN A 148 -4.88 10.08 4.54
C GLN A 148 -5.36 10.58 5.91
N GLY A 149 -6.69 10.65 6.11
CA GLY A 149 -7.34 11.12 7.33
C GLY A 149 -7.52 12.63 7.32
#